data_AF-A0A0L6WC74-F1
#
_entry.id   AF-A0A0L6WC74-F1
#
_cell.length_a   1.000
_cell.length_b   1.000
_cell.length_c   1.000
_cell.angle_alpha   90.00
_cell.angle_beta   90.00
_cell.angle_gamma   90.00
#
_symmetry.space_group_name_H-M   'P 1'
#
loop_
_entity.id
_entity.type
_entity.pdbx_description
1 polymer ?
#
loop_
_entity_poly.entity_id
_entity_poly.type
_entity_poly.pdbx_seq_one_letter_code
_entity_poly.pdbx_strand_id
1 'polypeptide(L)'
;PDQKDWLSQIDLTEFAINASISEMMQFAPFELNGGYMIQEIRADTAIPRGIQQFACQALENLAAVHDVIIEAHVLQMHVANSHCKPDPKLENGALVYLLTKNLNLPQGRARKVCPK
;
A
#
# COMPACT_ATOMS: atom_id res chain seq x y z
N PRO A 1 -11.42 1.45 -14.61
CA PRO A 1 -12.31 0.75 -13.64
C PRO A 1 -13.15 1.78 -12.86
N ASP A 2 -14.45 1.56 -12.69
CA ASP A 2 -15.30 2.40 -11.84
C ASP A 2 -14.99 2.08 -10.37
N GLN A 3 -14.44 3.03 -9.61
CA GLN A 3 -13.98 2.87 -8.22
C GLN A 3 -15.11 2.55 -7.21
N LYS A 4 -16.34 2.33 -7.70
CA LYS A 4 -17.54 2.08 -6.90
C LYS A 4 -17.76 0.61 -6.55
N ASP A 5 -17.05 -0.32 -7.20
CA ASP A 5 -17.18 -1.77 -6.97
C ASP A 5 -16.32 -2.29 -5.81
N TRP A 6 -15.65 -1.40 -5.07
CA TRP A 6 -14.70 -1.76 -4.01
C TRP A 6 -15.28 -2.72 -2.97
N LEU A 7 -16.59 -2.64 -2.69
CA LEU A 7 -17.26 -3.52 -1.73
C LEU A 7 -17.22 -5.00 -2.15
N SER A 8 -17.39 -5.28 -3.45
CA SER A 8 -17.27 -6.65 -3.98
C SER A 8 -15.82 -7.16 -4.07
N GLN A 9 -14.84 -6.27 -3.92
CA GLN A 9 -13.43 -6.63 -4.02
C GLN A 9 -12.77 -6.84 -2.65
N ILE A 10 -13.46 -6.57 -1.53
CA ILE A 10 -12.88 -6.63 -0.18
C ILE A 10 -12.32 -8.03 0.11
N ASP A 11 -13.15 -9.05 -0.01
CA ASP A 11 -12.77 -10.43 0.35
C ASP A 11 -11.58 -10.92 -0.50
N LEU A 12 -11.58 -10.58 -1.79
CA LEU A 12 -10.51 -10.97 -2.70
C LEU A 12 -9.22 -10.20 -2.43
N THR A 13 -9.33 -8.91 -2.11
CA THR A 13 -8.18 -8.06 -1.76
C THR A 13 -7.55 -8.55 -0.47
N GLU A 14 -8.35 -8.87 0.54
CA GLU A 14 -7.87 -9.45 1.80
C GLU A 14 -7.14 -10.78 1.56
N PHE A 15 -7.74 -11.67 0.75
CA PHE A 15 -7.10 -12.94 0.40
C PHE A 15 -5.76 -12.73 -0.32
N ALA A 16 -5.72 -11.83 -1.32
CA ALA A 16 -4.52 -11.55 -2.09
C ALA A 16 -3.39 -10.99 -1.20
N ILE A 17 -3.71 -10.06 -0.29
CA ILE A 17 -2.73 -9.49 0.65
C ILE A 17 -2.21 -10.59 1.59
N ASN A 18 -3.10 -11.42 2.16
CA ASN A 18 -2.72 -12.44 3.12
C ASN A 18 -2.00 -13.66 2.50
N ALA A 19 -2.18 -13.89 1.19
CA ALA A 19 -1.48 -14.94 0.43
C ALA A 19 -0.18 -14.46 -0.23
N SER A 20 0.06 -13.14 -0.30
CA SER A 20 1.27 -12.60 -0.93
C SER A 20 2.49 -12.77 -0.03
N ILE A 21 3.59 -13.24 -0.62
CA ILE A 21 4.87 -13.39 0.08
C ILE A 21 5.53 -12.02 0.23
N SER A 22 5.89 -11.65 1.45
CA SER A 22 6.67 -10.43 1.71
C SER A 22 8.12 -10.62 1.29
N GLU A 23 8.69 -9.70 0.50
CA GLU A 23 10.13 -9.73 0.16
C GLU A 23 11.03 -9.66 1.40
N MET A 24 10.60 -8.96 2.46
CA MET A 24 11.41 -8.79 3.68
C MET A 24 11.39 -10.04 4.56
N MET A 25 10.22 -10.68 4.70
CA MET A 25 10.06 -11.83 5.60
C MET A 25 10.20 -13.17 4.88
N GLN A 26 10.08 -13.20 3.55
CA GLN A 26 10.05 -14.42 2.73
C GLN A 26 8.89 -15.37 3.05
N PHE A 27 7.90 -14.90 3.81
CA PHE A 27 6.70 -15.63 4.20
C PHE A 27 5.45 -14.79 3.90
N ALA A 28 4.33 -15.45 3.59
CA ALA A 28 3.04 -14.80 3.52
C ALA A 28 2.33 -14.79 4.89
N PRO A 29 1.45 -13.83 5.17
CA PRO A 29 0.69 -13.80 6.43
C PRO A 29 -0.09 -15.08 6.75
N PHE A 30 -0.71 -15.73 5.75
CA PHE A 30 -1.39 -17.02 5.97
C PHE A 30 -0.43 -18.12 6.44
N GLU A 31 0.79 -18.14 5.93
CA GLU A 31 1.82 -19.09 6.36
C GLU A 31 2.25 -18.82 7.80
N LEU A 32 2.46 -17.57 8.16
CA LEU A 32 2.89 -17.18 9.51
C LEU A 32 1.83 -17.47 10.58
N ASN A 33 0.55 -17.24 10.25
CA ASN A 33 -0.53 -17.40 11.23
C ASN A 33 -1.09 -18.83 11.26
N GLY A 34 -1.15 -19.50 10.11
CA GLY A 34 -1.73 -20.85 9.97
C GLY A 34 -0.70 -21.98 9.98
N GLY A 35 0.59 -21.69 9.74
CA GLY A 35 1.64 -22.68 9.56
C GLY A 35 1.61 -23.42 8.22
N TYR A 36 0.69 -23.05 7.32
CA TYR A 36 0.59 -23.59 5.97
C TYR A 36 0.03 -22.55 5.02
N MET A 37 0.53 -22.56 3.78
CA MET A 37 -0.10 -21.82 2.70
C MET A 37 -1.37 -22.54 2.26
N ILE A 38 -2.45 -21.78 2.05
CA ILE A 38 -3.61 -22.29 1.35
C ILE A 38 -3.16 -22.57 -0.08
N GLN A 39 -2.85 -23.85 -0.35
CA GLN A 39 -2.52 -24.30 -1.70
C GLN A 39 -3.80 -24.31 -2.52
N GLU A 40 -3.69 -23.80 -3.73
CA GLU A 40 -4.71 -23.89 -4.78
C GLU A 40 -5.28 -25.32 -4.80
N ILE A 41 -6.61 -25.44 -4.72
CA ILE A 41 -7.29 -26.74 -4.71
C ILE A 41 -6.92 -27.47 -6.01
N ARG A 42 -6.03 -28.47 -5.93
CA ARG A 42 -5.73 -29.32 -7.08
C ARG A 42 -7.00 -30.05 -7.51
N ALA A 43 -7.36 -29.85 -8.78
CA ALA A 43 -8.54 -30.37 -9.44
C ALA A 43 -8.47 -31.89 -9.69
N ASP A 44 -8.37 -32.72 -8.65
CA ASP A 44 -8.43 -34.19 -8.79
C ASP A 44 -9.77 -34.79 -8.32
N THR A 45 -10.66 -33.94 -7.82
CA THR A 45 -12.10 -34.22 -7.76
C THR A 45 -12.81 -33.17 -8.59
N ALA A 46 -13.90 -33.54 -9.26
CA ALA A 46 -14.66 -32.62 -10.12
C ALA A 46 -14.98 -31.34 -9.35
N ILE A 47 -14.19 -30.28 -9.61
CA ILE A 47 -14.29 -29.03 -8.88
C ILE A 47 -15.71 -28.51 -9.13
N PRO A 48 -16.50 -28.26 -8.07
CA PRO A 48 -17.80 -27.65 -8.21
C PRO A 48 -17.69 -26.39 -9.07
N ARG A 49 -18.55 -26.24 -10.10
CA ARG A 49 -18.45 -25.14 -11.09
C ARG A 49 -18.30 -23.75 -10.46
N GLY A 50 -18.94 -23.50 -9.31
CA GLY A 50 -18.81 -22.23 -8.59
C GLY A 50 -17.39 -21.96 -8.09
N ILE A 51 -16.67 -22.98 -7.62
CA ILE A 51 -15.26 -22.87 -7.19
C ILE A 51 -14.36 -22.60 -8.40
N GLN A 52 -14.63 -23.26 -9.53
CA GLN A 52 -13.87 -23.01 -10.76
C GLN A 52 -14.07 -21.58 -11.27
N GLN A 53 -15.31 -21.09 -11.28
CA GLN A 53 -15.62 -19.70 -11.66
C GLN A 53 -14.94 -18.69 -10.74
N PHE A 54 -14.96 -18.95 -9.42
CA PHE A 54 -14.26 -18.11 -8.46
C PHE A 54 -12.75 -18.09 -8.70
N ALA A 55 -12.12 -19.24 -8.92
CA ALA A 55 -10.69 -19.33 -9.19
C ALA A 55 -10.29 -18.62 -10.50
N CYS A 56 -11.07 -18.81 -11.58
CA CYS A 56 -10.86 -18.09 -12.83
C CYS A 56 -10.98 -16.57 -12.64
N GLN A 57 -11.99 -16.11 -11.92
CA GLN A 57 -12.16 -14.68 -11.64
C GLN A 57 -11.02 -14.12 -10.79
N ALA A 58 -10.55 -14.88 -9.79
CA ALA A 58 -9.41 -14.50 -8.96
C ALA A 58 -8.13 -14.35 -9.79
N LEU A 59 -7.89 -15.26 -10.75
CA LEU A 59 -6.74 -15.18 -11.66
C LEU A 59 -6.82 -13.98 -12.61
N GLU A 60 -7.99 -13.71 -13.19
CA GLU A 60 -8.21 -12.52 -14.04
C GLU A 60 -7.99 -11.23 -13.26
N ASN A 61 -8.51 -11.17 -12.03
CA ASN A 61 -8.33 -10.02 -11.16
C ASN A 61 -6.87 -9.85 -10.72
N LEU A 62 -6.17 -10.95 -10.43
CA LEU A 62 -4.74 -10.92 -10.10
C LEU A 62 -3.92 -10.34 -11.26
N ALA A 63 -4.22 -10.76 -12.51
CA ALA A 63 -3.59 -10.21 -13.70
C ALA A 63 -3.89 -8.72 -13.89
N ALA A 64 -5.14 -8.30 -13.66
CA ALA A 64 -5.52 -6.88 -13.75
C ALA A 64 -4.87 -6.03 -12.65
N VAL A 65 -4.77 -6.55 -11.43
CA VAL A 65 -4.13 -5.87 -10.29
C VAL A 65 -2.62 -5.73 -10.50
N HIS A 66 -1.99 -6.71 -11.11
CA HIS A 66 -0.55 -6.69 -11.37
C HIS A 66 -0.10 -5.45 -12.15
N ASP A 67 -0.78 -5.12 -13.25
CA ASP A 67 -0.43 -3.96 -14.08
C ASP A 67 -0.68 -2.64 -13.32
N VAL A 68 -1.76 -2.58 -12.53
CA VAL A 68 -2.09 -1.42 -11.69
C VAL A 68 -1.04 -1.21 -10.59
N ILE A 69 -0.55 -2.29 -9.98
CA ILE A 69 0.52 -2.20 -8.97
C ILE A 69 1.82 -1.70 -9.61
N ILE A 70 2.19 -2.21 -10.78
CA ILE A 70 3.38 -1.75 -11.51
C ILE A 70 3.27 -0.26 -11.82
N GLU A 71 2.13 0.20 -12.35
CA GLU A 71 1.89 1.60 -12.65
C GLU A 71 1.99 2.48 -11.39
N ALA A 72 1.35 2.06 -10.30
CA ALA A 72 1.42 2.75 -9.01
C ALA A 72 2.86 2.83 -8.48
N HIS A 73 3.65 1.77 -8.61
CA HIS A 73 5.05 1.74 -8.19
C HIS A 73 5.90 2.72 -9.00
N VAL A 74 5.71 2.80 -10.33
CA VAL A 74 6.41 3.76 -11.19
C VAL A 74 6.10 5.21 -10.76
N LEU A 75 4.83 5.51 -10.47
CA LEU A 75 4.41 6.84 -10.00
C LEU A 75 5.00 7.17 -8.63
N GLN A 76 4.94 6.23 -7.68
CA GLN A 76 5.52 6.41 -6.34
C GLN A 76 7.03 6.62 -6.40
N MET A 77 7.74 5.84 -7.23
CA MET A 77 9.17 5.98 -7.40
C MET A 77 9.54 7.31 -8.07
N HIS A 78 8.76 7.77 -9.05
CA HIS A 78 8.95 9.09 -9.66
C HIS A 78 8.77 10.23 -8.65
N VAL A 79 7.73 10.15 -7.81
CA VAL A 79 7.47 11.12 -6.74
C VAL A 79 8.59 11.09 -5.71
N ALA A 80 8.95 9.91 -5.20
CA ALA A 80 10.04 9.75 -4.23
C ALA A 80 11.37 10.30 -4.76
N ASN A 81 11.73 9.99 -6.00
CA ASN A 81 12.92 10.53 -6.66
C ASN A 81 12.84 12.04 -6.88
N SER A 82 11.64 12.59 -7.12
CA SER A 82 11.43 14.04 -7.22
C SER A 82 11.58 14.78 -5.88
N HIS A 83 11.44 14.07 -4.76
CA HIS A 83 11.71 14.58 -3.42
C HIS A 83 13.18 14.47 -2.98
N CYS A 84 14.04 13.80 -3.77
CA CYS A 84 15.50 13.87 -3.62
C CYS A 84 16.10 15.16 -4.19
N LYS A 85 15.34 16.27 -4.20
CA LYS A 85 15.89 17.58 -4.50
C LYS A 85 16.61 18.09 -3.26
N PRO A 86 17.82 18.67 -3.40
CA PRO A 86 18.46 19.34 -2.28
C PRO A 86 17.52 20.41 -1.75
N ASP A 87 17.42 20.50 -0.41
CA ASP A 87 16.62 21.54 0.23
C ASP A 87 17.01 22.91 -0.34
N PRO A 88 16.03 23.78 -0.64
CA PRO A 88 16.33 25.11 -1.15
C PRO A 88 17.17 25.86 -0.13
N LYS A 89 18.28 26.45 -0.59
CA LYS A 89 19.15 27.25 0.26
C LYS A 89 18.36 28.47 0.75
N LEU A 90 18.14 28.55 2.06
CA LEU A 90 17.47 29.69 2.67
C LEU A 90 18.49 30.81 2.87
N GLU A 91 18.31 31.91 2.16
CA GLU A 91 19.08 33.13 2.37
C GLU A 91 18.64 33.83 3.67
N ASN A 92 19.56 34.58 4.27
CA ASN A 92 19.25 35.30 5.51
C ASN A 92 18.16 36.35 5.24
N GLY A 93 17.08 36.33 6.02
CA GLY A 93 15.90 37.18 5.83
C GLY A 93 14.80 36.61 4.93
N ALA A 94 14.96 35.39 4.39
CA ALA A 94 13.91 34.72 3.63
C ALA A 94 12.67 34.43 4.50
N LEU A 95 11.48 34.68 3.95
CA LEU A 95 10.20 34.34 4.58
C LEU A 95 9.82 32.90 4.23
N VAL A 96 9.48 32.09 5.23
CA VAL A 96 9.07 30.68 5.07
C VAL A 96 7.76 30.41 5.81
N TYR A 97 6.98 29.47 5.28
CA TYR A 97 5.78 28.97 5.96
C TYR A 97 6.17 27.86 6.93
N LEU A 98 5.78 28.01 8.19
CA LEU A 98 6.02 27.04 9.26
C LEU A 98 4.72 26.35 9.64
N LEU A 99 4.73 25.01 9.60
CA LEU A 99 3.61 24.22 10.08
C LEU A 99 3.72 24.05 11.59
N THR A 100 2.85 24.73 12.32
CA THR A 100 2.91 24.80 13.79
C THR A 100 2.55 23.51 14.51
N LYS A 101 1.87 22.57 13.83
CA LYS A 101 1.38 21.31 14.43
C LYS A 101 2.48 20.37 14.94
N ASN A 102 3.72 20.52 14.45
CA ASN A 102 4.85 19.66 14.81
C ASN A 102 6.01 20.43 15.46
N LEU A 103 5.79 21.68 15.91
CA LEU A 103 6.83 22.48 16.55
C LEU A 103 6.94 22.14 18.04
N ASN A 104 8.02 21.44 18.42
CA ASN A 104 8.43 21.31 19.82
C ASN A 104 9.18 22.57 20.24
N LEU A 105 8.50 23.51 20.89
CA LEU A 105 9.11 24.74 21.39
C LEU A 105 9.62 24.55 22.82
N PRO A 106 10.88 24.93 23.12
CA PRO A 106 11.43 24.81 24.46
C PRO A 106 10.67 25.69 25.46
N GLN A 107 10.39 25.11 26.62
CA GLN A 107 9.63 25.76 27.69
C GLN A 107 10.39 26.99 28.22
N GLY A 108 9.65 28.09 28.49
CA GLY A 108 10.23 29.34 29.03
C GLY A 108 10.81 30.30 27.99
N ARG A 109 10.71 30.02 26.68
CA ARG A 109 11.10 30.97 25.61
C ARG A 109 9.90 31.72 25.02
N ALA A 110 10.19 32.80 24.30
CA ALA A 110 9.21 33.66 23.67
C ALA A 110 8.30 32.89 22.68
N ARG A 111 6.98 32.99 22.87
CA ARG A 111 5.94 32.25 22.13
C ARG A 111 5.54 32.89 20.78
N LYS A 112 6.44 33.65 20.14
CA LYS A 112 6.10 34.45 18.93
C LYS A 112 5.65 33.59 17.74
N VAL A 113 6.00 32.31 17.73
CA VAL A 113 5.67 31.30 16.71
C VAL A 113 4.70 30.22 17.21
N CYS A 114 4.19 30.34 18.44
CA CYS A 114 3.14 29.43 18.91
C CYS A 114 1.82 29.77 18.20
N PRO A 115 1.09 28.77 17.67
CA PRO A 115 -0.30 28.98 17.25
C PRO A 115 -1.14 29.41 18.48
N LYS A 116 -2.12 30.28 18.25
CA LYS A 116 -3.10 30.68 19.27
C LYS A 116 -4.12 29.57 19.49
#